data_AF-G9KQI5-F1
#
_entry.id   AF-G9KQI5-F1
#
_cell.length_a   1.000
_cell.length_b   1.000
_cell.length_c   1.000
_cell.angle_alpha   90.00
_cell.angle_beta   90.00
_cell.angle_gamma   90.00
#
_symmetry.space_group_name_H-M   'P 1'
#
loop_
_entity.id
_entity.type
_entity.pdbx_description
1 polymer ?
#
loop_
_entity_poly.entity_id
_entity_poly.type
_entity_poly.pdbx_seq_one_letter_code
_entity_poly.pdbx_strand_id
1 'polypeptide(L)' 'ESGYGFNVRGQVSEGGQLRSINGELYAPLQHVSAVLPGGAADRAGVRKGDRILEVNGVNVEGATHKQVVDLIRAG' A
#
# COMPACT_ATOMS: atom_id res chain seq x y z
N GLU A 1 -17.19 7.49 12.00
CA GLU A 1 -16.91 6.72 10.77
C GLU A 1 -15.79 5.72 11.05
N SER A 2 -15.97 4.45 10.70
CA SER A 2 -14.88 3.46 10.75
C SER A 2 -14.02 3.61 9.50
N GLY A 3 -12.73 3.93 9.64
CA GLY A 3 -11.79 3.91 8.52
C GLY A 3 -11.66 2.50 7.90
N TYR A 4 -10.86 2.37 6.84
CA TYR A 4 -10.73 1.11 6.09
C TYR A 4 -10.17 -0.08 6.90
N GLY A 5 -9.58 0.17 8.07
CA GLY A 5 -9.14 -0.90 8.99
C GLY A 5 -7.81 -1.55 8.59
N PHE A 6 -6.88 -0.79 8.02
CA PHE A 6 -5.51 -1.24 7.75
C PHE A 6 -4.50 -0.09 7.92
N ASN A 7 -3.24 -0.44 8.12
CA ASN A 7 -2.14 0.52 8.20
C ASN A 7 -1.21 0.37 6.99
N VAL A 8 -0.87 1.48 6.35
CA VAL A 8 0.15 1.53 5.28
C VAL A 8 1.51 1.89 5.86
N ARG A 9 2.58 1.24 5.38
CA ARG A 9 3.96 1.57 5.70
C ARG A 9 4.83 1.48 4.44
N GLY A 10 5.86 2.32 4.37
CA GLY A 10 6.87 2.25 3.33
C GLY A 10 7.76 3.49 3.35
N GLN A 11 8.42 3.74 2.23
CA GLN A 11 9.41 4.80 2.13
C GLN A 11 8.79 6.21 2.10
N VAL A 12 9.55 7.18 2.57
CA VAL A 12 9.19 8.61 2.51
C VAL A 12 9.74 9.27 1.25
N SER A 13 10.84 8.76 0.70
CA SER A 13 11.46 9.24 -0.54
C SER A 13 10.79 8.64 -1.78
N GLU A 14 10.89 9.33 -2.91
CA GLU A 14 10.41 8.87 -4.21
C GLU A 14 11.48 8.02 -4.92
N GLY A 15 11.06 7.01 -5.66
CA GLY A 15 11.94 6.10 -6.40
C GLY A 15 12.79 5.21 -5.49
N GLY A 16 13.99 4.85 -5.93
CA GLY A 16 14.94 4.04 -5.17
C GLY A 16 15.29 2.72 -5.84
N GLN A 17 16.06 1.89 -5.14
CA GLN A 17 16.57 0.64 -5.68
C GLN A 17 15.44 -0.35 -5.97
N LEU A 18 15.44 -0.91 -7.18
CA LEU A 18 14.50 -1.95 -7.60
C LEU A 18 14.64 -3.20 -6.72
N ARG A 19 13.51 -3.87 -6.45
CA ARG A 19 13.45 -5.08 -5.63
C ARG A 19 12.62 -6.14 -6.34
N SER A 20 13.14 -7.38 -6.35
CA SER A 20 12.35 -8.50 -6.83
C SER A 20 11.32 -8.92 -5.78
N ILE A 21 10.08 -9.08 -6.21
CA ILE A 21 8.97 -9.61 -5.42
C ILE A 21 8.34 -10.72 -6.27
N ASN A 22 8.37 -11.95 -5.77
CA ASN A 22 7.84 -13.13 -6.48
C ASN A 22 8.40 -13.33 -7.91
N GLY A 23 9.67 -12.96 -8.14
CA GLY A 23 10.33 -13.12 -9.44
C GLY A 23 10.15 -11.95 -10.40
N GLU A 24 9.34 -10.97 -10.06
CA GLU A 24 9.15 -9.75 -10.85
C GLU A 24 9.82 -8.55 -10.18
N LEU A 25 10.33 -7.62 -10.98
CA LEU A 25 11.14 -6.49 -10.51
C LEU A 25 10.28 -5.23 -10.41
N TYR A 26 10.22 -4.65 -9.21
CA TYR A 26 9.43 -3.44 -8.93
C TYR A 26 10.29 -2.33 -8.36
N ALA A 27 9.88 -1.07 -8.57
CA ALA A 27 10.33 0.02 -7.72
C ALA A 27 9.86 -0.20 -6.26
N PRO A 28 10.42 0.49 -5.25
CA PRO A 28 9.98 0.29 -3.87
C PRO A 28 8.48 0.52 -3.68
N LEU A 29 7.80 -0.45 -3.08
CA LEU A 29 6.36 -0.41 -2.86
C LEU A 29 6.01 -0.08 -1.41
N GLN A 30 4.92 0.66 -1.22
CA GLN A 30 4.24 0.72 0.07
C GLN A 30 3.57 -0.65 0.34
N HIS A 31 3.35 -0.97 1.61
CA HIS A 31 2.75 -2.25 2.00
C HIS A 31 1.82 -2.12 3.20
N VAL A 32 0.96 -3.11 3.35
CA VAL A 32 0.06 -3.24 4.50
C VAL A 32 0.82 -3.79 5.70
N SER A 33 0.93 -2.99 6.75
CA SER A 33 1.68 -3.34 7.98
C SER A 33 0.81 -3.96 9.07
N ALA A 34 -0.49 -3.67 9.06
CA ALA A 34 -1.48 -4.24 9.96
C ALA A 34 -2.86 -4.22 9.29
N VAL A 35 -3.72 -5.15 9.67
CA VAL A 35 -5.12 -5.24 9.27
C VAL A 35 -5.95 -5.48 10.53
N LEU A 36 -7.03 -4.72 10.70
CA LEU A 36 -7.98 -4.87 11.80
C LEU A 36 -8.86 -6.10 11.55
N PRO A 37 -8.84 -7.13 12.42
CA PRO A 37 -9.69 -8.30 12.27
C PRO A 37 -11.17 -7.94 12.23
N GLY A 38 -11.90 -8.51 11.27
CA GLY A 38 -13.30 -8.21 11.01
C GLY A 38 -13.55 -6.81 10.42
N GLY A 39 -12.53 -6.00 10.16
CA GLY A 39 -12.61 -4.70 9.52
C GLY A 39 -12.90 -4.76 8.02
N ALA A 40 -13.10 -3.61 7.37
CA ALA A 40 -13.41 -3.56 5.94
C ALA A 40 -12.30 -4.19 5.08
N ALA A 41 -11.04 -3.82 5.31
CA ALA A 41 -9.89 -4.40 4.61
C ALA A 41 -9.78 -5.93 4.83
N ASP A 42 -10.01 -6.42 6.05
CA ASP A 42 -9.95 -7.85 6.35
C ASP A 42 -11.00 -8.65 5.57
N ARG A 43 -12.25 -8.16 5.57
CA ARG A 43 -13.36 -8.77 4.81
C ARG A 43 -13.16 -8.70 3.30
N ALA A 44 -12.44 -7.69 2.80
CA ALA A 44 -12.06 -7.55 1.41
C ALA A 44 -10.89 -8.48 1.00
N GLY A 45 -10.28 -9.19 1.95
CA GLY A 45 -9.18 -10.11 1.66
C GLY A 45 -7.78 -9.51 1.80
N VAL A 46 -7.66 -8.25 2.23
CA VAL A 46 -6.36 -7.61 2.46
C VAL A 46 -5.64 -8.28 3.62
N ARG A 47 -4.35 -8.56 3.46
CA ARG A 47 -3.50 -9.21 4.46
C ARG A 47 -2.27 -8.38 4.79
N LYS A 48 -1.75 -8.60 6.00
CA LYS A 48 -0.45 -8.04 6.40
C LYS A 48 0.63 -8.56 5.46
N GLY A 49 1.42 -7.65 4.89
CA GLY A 49 2.47 -7.96 3.94
C GLY A 49 2.12 -7.63 2.49
N ASP A 50 0.83 -7.48 2.17
CA ASP A 50 0.38 -7.14 0.81
C ASP A 50 1.06 -5.86 0.32
N ARG A 51 1.47 -5.89 -0.96
CA ARG A 51 2.15 -4.80 -1.64
C ARG A 51 1.14 -3.99 -2.43
N ILE A 52 1.22 -2.67 -2.31
CA ILE A 52 0.28 -1.76 -2.96
C ILE A 52 0.89 -1.35 -4.29
N LEU A 53 0.31 -1.83 -5.39
CA LEU A 53 0.71 -1.48 -6.75
C LEU A 53 -0.08 -0.28 -7.27
N GLU A 54 -1.37 -0.19 -6.94
CA GLU A 54 -2.26 0.85 -7.41
C GLU A 54 -3.22 1.31 -6.29
N VAL A 55 -3.60 2.59 -6.33
CA VAL A 55 -4.68 3.16 -5.50
C VAL A 55 -5.59 4.00 -6.39
N ASN A 56 -6.90 3.72 -6.37
CA ASN A 56 -7.89 4.44 -7.18
C ASN A 56 -7.54 4.52 -8.68
N GLY A 57 -6.95 3.45 -9.23
CA GLY A 57 -6.51 3.37 -10.63
C GLY A 57 -5.20 4.10 -10.95
N VAL A 58 -4.50 4.64 -9.94
CA VAL A 58 -3.19 5.28 -10.09
C VAL A 58 -2.11 4.31 -9.63
N ASN A 59 -1.15 3.99 -10.50
CA ASN A 59 0.05 3.23 -10.14
C ASN A 59 0.90 4.00 -9.13
N VAL A 60 1.36 3.33 -8.08
CA VAL A 60 2.09 3.92 -6.95
C VAL A 60 3.47 3.27 -6.74
N GLU A 61 4.04 2.65 -7.77
CA GLU A 61 5.39 2.11 -7.70
C GLU A 61 6.42 3.23 -7.47
N GLY A 62 7.29 3.06 -6.48
CA GLY A 62 8.27 4.08 -6.10
C GLY A 62 7.68 5.32 -5.44
N ALA A 63 6.36 5.39 -5.25
CA ALA A 63 5.71 6.55 -4.64
C ALA A 63 6.08 6.70 -3.16
N THR A 64 6.09 7.96 -2.72
CA THR A 64 6.25 8.32 -1.31
C THR A 64 5.05 7.84 -0.48
N HIS A 65 5.29 7.63 0.82
CA HIS A 65 4.22 7.32 1.76
C HIS A 65 3.10 8.37 1.73
N LYS A 66 3.46 9.65 1.61
CA LYS A 66 2.51 10.76 1.56
C LYS A 66 1.60 10.67 0.34
N GLN A 67 2.16 10.48 -0.86
CA GLN A 67 1.37 10.35 -2.10
C GLN A 67 0.34 9.22 -2.00
N VAL A 68 0.75 8.04 -1.49
CA VAL A 68 -0.16 6.89 -1.34
C VAL A 68 -1.26 7.16 -0.31
N VAL A 69 -0.93 7.77 0.83
CA VAL A 69 -1.93 8.14 1.84
C VAL A 69 -2.92 9.18 1.31
N ASP A 70 -2.44 10.18 0.57
CA ASP A 70 -3.29 11.22 -0.01
C ASP A 70 -4.26 10.60 -1.04
N LEU A 71 -3.81 9.66 -1.88
CA LEU A 71 -4.68 8.92 -2.80
C LEU A 71 -5.74 8.08 -2.07
N ILE A 72 -5.37 7.36 -0.99
CA ILE A 72 -6.33 6.56 -0.19
C ILE A 72 -7.42 7.45 0.43
N ARG A 73 -7.07 8.67 0.82
CA ARG A 73 -8.01 9.63 1.42
C ARG A 73 -8.91 10.31 0.41
N ALA A 74 -8.55 10.29 -0.86
CA ALA A 74 -9.32 10.92 -1.94
C ALA A 74 -10.46 10.04 -2.46
N GLY A 75 -10.53 8.77 -2.03
CA GLY A 75 -11.64 7.84 -2.32
C GLY A 75 -12.54 7.66 -1.12
#